data_AF-E7EDM3-F1
#
_entry.id   AF-E7EDM3-F1
#
_cell.length_a   1.000
_cell.length_b   1.000
_cell.length_c   1.000
_cell.angle_alpha   90.00
_cell.angle_beta   90.00
_cell.angle_gamma   90.00
#
_symmetry.space_group_name_H-M   'P 1'
#
loop_
_entity.id
_entity.type
_entity.pdbx_description
1 polymer ?
#
loop_
_entity_poly.entity_id
_entity_poly.type
_entity_poly.pdbx_seq_one_letter_code
_entity_poly.pdbx_strand_id
1 'polypeptide(L)'
;MYRNLVVLAVLAFCLVSAEYYTVQTADKVFLLKQKKIYNLLYHVSQPDIVNPDLYTEGKQYSIEANIDSYTNQDAVKEFLYLYKHGMLPRNSVFSIYYPKILKESIALFHMFYYAKDFDVFYKTALWARIYMNEGQFIFAFFNAVVQRPDTMYIQLPPIYELYPYGFFNSEALQKANHAKIFGKLDSQKSAGYDTYIIPANYSGWYINHEYDRERQLNYFTEDIGLNLYYFYFRYQYPFWMKGEEFKFPKYRGEEYLYGHKQLMTRYHLERLSNGLEKVEDFDWSKKFYPGYYPTMNYHNGLPFVQRPCFSIFPYYKYKYIRDVNEMESRITGAIDSGLVMDKNATLINIHTPDGINILGNIIEGNVDSYNYDFYGSLDYYARKILGYNMEPATPYQITPSALEHYSTSLRDPAFYRLYKRIIYYYYRYKVRQEPYTKDMVVFPSLKVESFAVDKLTTYFDQFDTSLNNGLVVESQKEAESYIIKARQYRLNHKPFNLHITINSEKSTKVAIRIFLGPKYDALHRLLNFEENFKYFY
;
A
#
# COMPACT_ATOMS: atom_id res chain seq x y z
N MET A 1 -23.75 -23.81 -59.58
CA MET A 1 -22.32 -23.45 -59.45
C MET A 1 -22.19 -22.67 -58.16
N TYR A 2 -21.32 -23.15 -57.28
CA TYR A 2 -21.30 -22.96 -55.82
C TYR A 2 -20.92 -21.55 -55.30
N ARG A 3 -21.26 -21.34 -54.01
CA ARG A 3 -20.78 -20.37 -52.99
C ARG A 3 -21.75 -19.20 -52.71
N ASN A 4 -22.24 -18.92 -51.49
CA ASN A 4 -22.05 -19.44 -50.13
C ASN A 4 -23.27 -19.06 -49.23
N LEU A 5 -23.63 -19.97 -48.31
CA LEU A 5 -24.15 -19.87 -46.90
C LEU A 5 -24.93 -18.63 -46.42
N VAL A 6 -26.21 -18.72 -45.95
CA VAL A 6 -26.77 -19.28 -44.68
C VAL A 6 -26.23 -18.56 -43.41
N VAL A 7 -26.93 -17.55 -42.86
CA VAL A 7 -27.95 -17.55 -41.75
C VAL A 7 -27.39 -17.69 -40.31
N LEU A 8 -28.00 -16.90 -39.39
CA LEU A 8 -28.10 -17.02 -37.91
C LEU A 8 -27.12 -16.25 -36.98
N ALA A 9 -27.66 -15.16 -36.41
CA ALA A 9 -27.85 -14.84 -34.98
C ALA A 9 -26.67 -14.81 -33.97
N VAL A 10 -26.87 -13.89 -33.01
CA VAL A 10 -26.23 -13.72 -31.69
C VAL A 10 -24.97 -12.84 -31.69
N LEU A 11 -24.94 -11.92 -30.70
CA LEU A 11 -23.80 -11.19 -30.13
C LEU A 11 -23.64 -9.72 -30.57
N ALA A 12 -24.45 -8.85 -29.96
CA ALA A 12 -23.91 -7.60 -29.42
C ALA A 12 -24.14 -7.61 -27.90
N PHE A 13 -23.54 -8.59 -27.24
CA PHE A 13 -23.23 -8.44 -25.82
C PHE A 13 -22.37 -7.20 -25.68
N CYS A 14 -22.77 -6.30 -24.78
CA CYS A 14 -21.90 -5.31 -24.19
C CYS A 14 -20.74 -6.04 -23.50
N LEU A 15 -19.69 -6.36 -24.25
CA LEU A 15 -18.38 -6.68 -23.70
C LEU A 15 -17.54 -5.42 -23.84
N VAL A 16 -17.71 -4.53 -22.87
CA VAL A 16 -16.64 -3.61 -22.50
C VAL A 16 -15.59 -4.47 -21.81
N SER A 17 -14.72 -5.08 -22.60
CA SER A 17 -13.47 -5.64 -22.12
C SER A 17 -12.37 -5.06 -22.98
N ALA A 18 -11.95 -3.83 -22.67
CA ALA A 18 -10.55 -3.49 -22.83
C ALA A 18 -9.75 -4.25 -21.74
N GLU A 19 -9.83 -5.57 -21.74
CA GLU A 19 -8.98 -6.42 -20.93
C GLU A 19 -7.65 -6.51 -21.65
N TYR A 20 -6.73 -5.59 -21.32
CA TYR A 20 -5.30 -5.73 -21.60
C TYR A 20 -4.67 -6.83 -20.72
N TYR A 21 -5.39 -7.93 -20.50
CA TYR A 21 -4.89 -9.12 -19.84
C TYR A 21 -4.81 -10.20 -20.89
N THR A 22 -3.59 -10.65 -21.20
CA THR A 22 -3.42 -11.99 -21.77
C THR A 22 -4.01 -12.98 -20.77
N VAL A 23 -5.26 -13.38 -20.99
CA VAL A 23 -5.91 -14.42 -20.18
C VAL A 23 -5.14 -15.71 -20.40
N GLN A 24 -4.37 -16.12 -19.39
CA GLN A 24 -3.72 -17.42 -19.39
C GLN A 24 -4.61 -18.40 -18.64
N THR A 25 -4.95 -19.51 -19.28
CA THR A 25 -5.64 -20.61 -18.61
C THR A 25 -4.68 -21.33 -17.67
N ALA A 26 -5.00 -21.35 -16.38
CA ALA A 26 -4.18 -22.03 -15.38
C ALA A 26 -4.19 -23.56 -15.58
N ASP A 27 -3.02 -24.18 -15.51
CA ASP A 27 -2.90 -25.63 -15.48
C ASP A 27 -3.18 -26.21 -14.07
N LYS A 28 -3.27 -27.54 -13.98
CA LYS A 28 -3.54 -28.22 -12.71
C LYS A 28 -2.44 -27.98 -11.66
N VAL A 29 -1.18 -27.84 -12.06
CA VAL A 29 -0.05 -27.62 -11.14
C VAL A 29 -0.16 -26.23 -10.52
N PHE A 30 -0.44 -25.22 -11.33
CA PHE A 30 -0.69 -23.86 -10.88
C PHE A 30 -1.88 -23.79 -9.92
N LEU A 31 -3.01 -24.40 -10.26
CA LEU A 31 -4.20 -24.39 -9.41
C LEU A 31 -3.94 -25.04 -8.04
N LEU A 32 -3.14 -26.11 -7.99
CA LEU A 32 -2.72 -26.73 -6.73
C LEU A 32 -1.84 -25.80 -5.90
N LYS A 33 -0.89 -25.09 -6.52
CA LYS A 33 -0.07 -24.07 -5.83
C LYS A 33 -0.93 -22.93 -5.29
N GLN A 34 -1.85 -22.41 -6.10
CA GLN A 34 -2.79 -21.36 -5.72
C GLN A 34 -3.64 -21.77 -4.51
N LYS A 35 -4.20 -22.99 -4.54
CA LYS A 35 -4.98 -23.54 -3.42
C LYS A 35 -4.12 -23.68 -2.15
N LYS A 36 -2.90 -24.21 -2.27
CA LYS A 36 -1.96 -24.34 -1.14
C LYS A 36 -1.68 -23.00 -0.47
N ILE A 37 -1.47 -21.95 -1.26
CA ILE A 37 -1.20 -20.59 -0.78
C ILE A 37 -2.42 -20.00 -0.07
N TYR A 38 -3.63 -20.15 -0.62
CA TYR A 38 -4.85 -19.69 0.06
C TYR A 38 -5.12 -20.43 1.37
N ASN A 39 -4.86 -21.74 1.43
CA ASN A 39 -5.03 -22.50 2.68
C ASN A 39 -4.08 -22.04 3.79
N LEU A 40 -2.87 -21.56 3.47
CA LEU A 40 -1.95 -20.96 4.46
C LEU A 40 -2.46 -19.63 5.01
N LEU A 41 -3.19 -18.89 4.19
CA LEU A 41 -3.67 -17.53 4.48
C LEU A 41 -5.07 -17.49 5.09
N TYR A 42 -5.73 -18.64 5.24
CA TYR A 42 -7.04 -18.75 5.89
C TYR A 42 -6.87 -18.96 7.40
N HIS A 43 -7.51 -18.11 8.21
CA HIS A 43 -7.38 -18.01 9.66
C HIS A 43 -5.91 -18.11 10.13
N VAL A 44 -5.05 -17.20 9.64
CA VAL A 44 -3.60 -17.19 9.89
C VAL A 44 -3.23 -17.22 11.38
N SER A 45 -4.07 -16.61 12.24
CA SER A 45 -3.86 -16.56 13.69
C SER A 45 -4.11 -17.88 14.41
N GLN A 46 -4.77 -18.86 13.78
CA GLN A 46 -5.17 -20.13 14.40
C GLN A 46 -4.72 -21.35 13.57
N PRO A 47 -3.40 -21.54 13.42
CA PRO A 47 -2.86 -22.58 12.56
C PRO A 47 -3.21 -24.00 13.03
N ASP A 48 -3.43 -24.21 14.33
CA ASP A 48 -3.79 -25.49 14.96
C ASP A 48 -5.27 -25.84 14.85
N ILE A 49 -6.13 -24.85 14.69
CA ILE A 49 -7.59 -25.03 14.59
C ILE A 49 -8.04 -25.19 13.13
N VAL A 50 -7.46 -24.42 12.21
CA VAL A 50 -7.86 -24.36 10.80
C VAL A 50 -6.79 -24.98 9.91
N ASN A 51 -7.19 -26.05 9.22
CA ASN A 51 -6.32 -26.97 8.47
C ASN A 51 -5.35 -27.76 9.39
N PRO A 52 -5.84 -28.66 10.27
CA PRO A 52 -5.02 -29.38 11.24
C PRO A 52 -4.02 -30.37 10.59
N ASP A 53 -4.31 -30.85 9.38
CA ASP A 53 -3.36 -31.67 8.62
C ASP A 53 -2.11 -30.85 8.23
N LEU A 54 -2.33 -29.60 7.80
CA LEU A 54 -1.26 -28.66 7.47
C LEU A 54 -0.46 -28.26 8.71
N TYR A 55 -1.14 -28.10 9.86
CA TYR A 55 -0.48 -27.89 11.15
C TYR A 55 0.47 -29.05 11.49
N THR A 56 -0.02 -30.28 11.32
CA THR A 56 0.75 -31.50 11.60
C THR A 56 1.98 -31.59 10.70
N GLU A 57 1.83 -31.33 9.40
CA GLU A 57 2.95 -31.28 8.45
C GLU A 57 3.98 -30.20 8.84
N GLY A 58 3.52 -29.00 9.18
CA GLY A 58 4.39 -27.89 9.60
C GLY A 58 5.17 -28.18 10.89
N LYS A 59 4.58 -28.89 11.86
CA LYS A 59 5.27 -29.31 13.09
C LYS A 59 6.35 -30.36 12.85
N GLN A 60 6.17 -31.22 11.85
CA GLN A 60 7.15 -32.26 11.51
C GLN A 60 8.35 -31.72 10.73
N TYR A 61 8.20 -30.55 10.10
CA TYR A 61 9.27 -29.93 9.35
C TYR A 61 10.35 -29.33 10.27
N SER A 62 11.60 -29.76 10.08
CA SER A 62 12.77 -29.20 10.76
C SER A 62 13.58 -28.36 9.78
N ILE A 63 13.70 -27.05 10.03
CA ILE A 63 14.53 -26.15 9.23
C ILE A 63 16.00 -26.59 9.29
N GLU A 64 16.50 -26.91 10.49
CA GLU A 64 17.91 -27.30 10.70
C GLU A 64 18.27 -28.57 9.93
N ALA A 65 17.40 -29.58 9.95
CA ALA A 65 17.62 -30.84 9.22
C ALA A 65 17.52 -30.68 7.70
N ASN A 66 16.95 -29.59 7.21
CA ASN A 66 16.74 -29.32 5.78
C ASN A 66 17.55 -28.11 5.28
N ILE A 67 18.64 -27.73 5.97
CA ILE A 67 19.45 -26.56 5.60
C ILE A 67 20.00 -26.64 4.16
N ASP A 68 20.33 -27.86 3.68
CA ASP A 68 20.81 -28.09 2.32
C ASP A 68 19.71 -27.93 1.24
N SER A 69 18.46 -27.71 1.66
CA SER A 69 17.35 -27.43 0.75
C SER A 69 17.16 -25.95 0.43
N TYR A 70 18.06 -25.09 0.91
CA TYR A 70 18.05 -23.66 0.63
C TYR A 70 19.26 -23.26 -0.20
N THR A 71 19.07 -22.39 -1.18
CA THR A 71 20.14 -21.91 -2.07
C THR A 71 21.13 -21.00 -1.36
N ASN A 72 20.75 -20.43 -0.22
CA ASN A 72 21.62 -19.62 0.64
C ASN A 72 21.56 -20.15 2.08
N GLN A 73 22.53 -21.00 2.44
CA GLN A 73 22.60 -21.61 3.76
C GLN A 73 22.96 -20.61 4.87
N ASP A 74 23.68 -19.54 4.55
CA ASP A 74 24.08 -18.54 5.55
C ASP A 74 22.89 -17.70 6.01
N ALA A 75 21.96 -17.40 5.09
CA ALA A 75 20.68 -16.80 5.45
C ALA A 75 19.87 -17.70 6.41
N VAL A 76 19.93 -19.03 6.23
CA VAL A 76 19.27 -19.98 7.14
C VAL A 76 19.93 -19.98 8.52
N LYS A 77 21.26 -19.97 8.58
CA LYS A 77 22.01 -19.89 9.85
C LYS A 77 21.72 -18.58 10.59
N GLU A 78 21.66 -17.46 9.87
CA GLU A 78 21.28 -16.16 10.46
C GLU A 78 19.87 -16.21 11.04
N PHE A 79 18.89 -16.72 10.28
CA PHE A 79 17.52 -16.88 10.76
C PHE A 79 17.46 -17.74 12.02
N LEU A 80 18.11 -18.92 12.01
CA LEU A 80 18.14 -19.83 13.16
C LEU A 80 18.81 -19.19 14.38
N TYR A 81 19.85 -18.38 14.17
CA TYR A 81 20.48 -17.62 15.23
C TYR A 81 19.49 -16.63 15.86
N LEU A 82 18.80 -15.82 15.06
CA LEU A 82 17.78 -14.88 15.55
C LEU A 82 16.64 -15.61 16.28
N TYR A 83 16.15 -16.70 15.69
CA TYR A 83 15.07 -17.51 16.25
C TYR A 83 15.43 -18.07 17.63
N LYS A 84 16.65 -18.62 17.79
CA LYS A 84 17.15 -19.14 19.08
C LYS A 84 17.30 -18.06 20.16
N HIS A 85 17.52 -16.81 19.78
CA HIS A 85 17.64 -15.67 20.71
C HIS A 85 16.31 -14.94 20.95
N GLY A 86 15.20 -15.44 20.40
CA GLY A 86 13.86 -14.90 20.57
C GLY A 86 13.53 -13.78 19.59
N MET A 87 12.47 -13.99 18.81
CA MET A 87 11.90 -13.04 17.85
C MET A 87 10.57 -12.48 18.37
N LEU A 88 9.91 -11.61 17.60
CA LEU A 88 8.59 -11.07 17.93
C LEU A 88 7.61 -12.21 18.28
N PRO A 89 7.01 -12.22 19.49
CA PRO A 89 6.07 -13.27 19.88
C PRO A 89 4.78 -13.23 19.06
N ARG A 90 4.11 -14.39 18.93
CA ARG A 90 2.73 -14.45 18.41
C ARG A 90 1.78 -13.56 19.19
N ASN A 91 0.72 -13.08 18.54
CA ASN A 91 -0.26 -12.13 19.09
C ASN A 91 0.30 -10.75 19.49
N SER A 92 1.58 -10.49 19.28
CA SER A 92 2.17 -9.17 19.47
C SER A 92 1.88 -8.29 18.25
N VAL A 93 1.76 -6.97 18.48
CA VAL A 93 1.58 -6.01 17.40
C VAL A 93 2.83 -5.99 16.52
N PHE A 94 2.61 -6.04 15.20
CA PHE A 94 3.66 -6.04 14.18
C PHE A 94 3.70 -4.70 13.46
N SER A 95 4.89 -4.15 13.23
CA SER A 95 5.09 -3.06 12.27
C SER A 95 6.54 -3.04 11.79
N ILE A 96 6.72 -2.83 10.48
CA ILE A 96 8.04 -2.76 9.82
C ILE A 96 8.79 -1.45 10.09
N TYR A 97 8.17 -0.50 10.76
CA TYR A 97 8.78 0.76 11.19
C TYR A 97 9.54 0.61 12.53
N TYR A 98 9.71 -0.62 13.01
CA TYR A 98 10.51 -0.93 14.19
C TYR A 98 11.72 -1.77 13.77
N PRO A 99 12.97 -1.25 13.87
CA PRO A 99 14.13 -1.85 13.23
C PRO A 99 14.39 -3.32 13.59
N LYS A 100 14.17 -3.71 14.85
CA LYS A 100 14.34 -5.10 15.29
C LYS A 100 13.34 -6.03 14.61
N ILE A 101 12.06 -5.66 14.60
CA ILE A 101 10.98 -6.41 13.97
C ILE A 101 11.20 -6.49 12.46
N LEU A 102 11.65 -5.40 11.82
CA LEU A 102 12.00 -5.41 10.40
C LEU A 102 13.13 -6.41 10.11
N LYS A 103 14.23 -6.37 10.86
CA LYS A 103 15.37 -7.29 10.67
C LYS A 103 14.93 -8.75 10.75
N GLU A 104 14.15 -9.09 11.76
CA GLU A 104 13.58 -10.43 11.95
C GLU A 104 12.68 -10.86 10.79
N SER A 105 11.89 -9.93 10.27
CA SER A 105 10.98 -10.19 9.15
C SER A 105 11.73 -10.37 7.83
N ILE A 106 12.83 -9.64 7.63
CA ILE A 106 13.73 -9.81 6.48
C ILE A 106 14.40 -11.19 6.54
N ALA A 107 14.86 -11.61 7.72
CA ALA A 107 15.42 -12.96 7.88
C ALA A 107 14.39 -14.06 7.55
N LEU A 108 13.13 -13.90 7.97
CA LEU A 108 12.06 -14.81 7.59
C LEU A 108 11.75 -14.76 6.08
N PHE A 109 11.78 -13.58 5.46
CA PHE A 109 11.64 -13.45 4.01
C PHE A 109 12.75 -14.20 3.28
N HIS A 110 14.02 -14.11 3.72
CA HIS A 110 15.13 -14.84 3.11
C HIS A 110 14.93 -16.36 3.20
N MET A 111 14.37 -16.87 4.29
CA MET A 111 14.00 -18.30 4.39
C MET A 111 13.05 -18.73 3.27
N PHE A 112 12.05 -17.91 2.97
CA PHE A 112 11.10 -18.20 1.90
C PHE A 112 11.69 -18.00 0.51
N TYR A 113 12.44 -16.91 0.31
CA TYR A 113 13.00 -16.55 -0.98
C TYR A 113 14.06 -17.57 -1.43
N TYR A 114 14.94 -17.99 -0.53
CA TYR A 114 16.04 -18.92 -0.82
C TYR A 114 15.66 -20.40 -0.73
N ALA A 115 14.39 -20.75 -0.48
CA ALA A 115 13.94 -22.13 -0.63
C ALA A 115 14.13 -22.60 -2.09
N LYS A 116 14.81 -23.73 -2.30
CA LYS A 116 15.25 -24.16 -3.65
C LYS A 116 14.11 -24.39 -4.65
N ASP A 117 12.93 -24.73 -4.15
CA ASP A 117 11.73 -25.03 -4.94
C ASP A 117 10.45 -24.71 -4.14
N PHE A 118 9.30 -24.85 -4.80
CA PHE A 118 8.00 -24.56 -4.21
C PHE A 118 7.67 -25.45 -3.02
N ASP A 119 8.13 -26.71 -3.00
CA ASP A 119 7.83 -27.65 -1.92
C ASP A 119 8.54 -27.25 -0.63
N VAL A 120 9.83 -26.90 -0.74
CA VAL A 120 10.60 -26.36 0.40
C VAL A 120 9.99 -25.05 0.86
N PHE A 121 9.67 -24.13 -0.07
CA PHE A 121 9.01 -22.86 0.27
C PHE A 121 7.71 -23.09 1.04
N TYR A 122 6.88 -24.03 0.57
CA TYR A 122 5.61 -24.36 1.19
C TYR A 122 5.77 -24.97 2.58
N LYS A 123 6.71 -25.91 2.76
CA LYS A 123 7.00 -26.53 4.07
C LYS A 123 7.57 -25.52 5.07
N THR A 124 8.44 -24.63 4.62
CA THR A 124 8.93 -23.51 5.43
C THR A 124 7.79 -22.57 5.82
N ALA A 125 6.84 -22.31 4.92
CA ALA A 125 5.66 -21.50 5.21
C ALA A 125 4.69 -22.18 6.20
N LEU A 126 4.50 -23.51 6.11
CA LEU A 126 3.74 -24.28 7.09
C LEU A 126 4.35 -24.16 8.49
N TRP A 127 5.68 -24.33 8.60
CA TRP A 127 6.40 -24.14 9.85
C TRP A 127 6.25 -22.69 10.36
N ALA A 128 6.47 -21.70 9.50
CA ALA A 128 6.42 -20.30 9.90
C ALA A 128 5.02 -19.86 10.35
N ARG A 129 3.96 -20.37 9.70
CA ARG A 129 2.56 -20.14 10.09
C ARG A 129 2.29 -20.61 11.52
N ILE A 130 3.06 -21.55 12.06
CA ILE A 130 2.92 -22.07 13.44
C ILE A 130 3.78 -21.28 14.43
N TYR A 131 5.06 -21.05 14.10
CA TYR A 131 6.04 -20.58 15.08
C TYR A 131 6.33 -19.08 15.05
N MET A 132 5.97 -18.38 13.97
CA MET A 132 6.25 -16.95 13.81
C MET A 132 5.02 -16.10 14.13
N ASN A 133 5.27 -14.83 14.49
CA ASN A 133 4.22 -13.82 14.60
C ASN A 133 3.42 -13.71 13.29
N GLU A 134 2.11 -13.55 13.40
CA GLU A 134 1.16 -13.52 12.28
C GLU A 134 1.49 -12.42 11.28
N GLY A 135 1.84 -11.23 11.78
CA GLY A 135 2.23 -10.09 10.94
C GLY A 135 3.58 -10.30 10.25
N GLN A 136 4.57 -10.85 10.96
CA GLN A 136 5.86 -11.21 10.36
C GLN A 136 5.69 -12.25 9.26
N PHE A 137 4.88 -13.30 9.52
CA PHE A 137 4.57 -14.34 8.55
C PHE A 137 3.91 -13.74 7.30
N ILE A 138 2.81 -12.99 7.45
CA ILE A 138 2.09 -12.40 6.31
C ILE A 138 3.03 -11.50 5.51
N PHE A 139 3.78 -10.62 6.17
CA PHE A 139 4.71 -9.71 5.52
C PHE A 139 5.78 -10.46 4.71
N ALA A 140 6.48 -11.42 5.33
CA ALA A 140 7.56 -12.15 4.70
C ALA A 140 7.03 -13.05 3.56
N PHE A 141 5.90 -13.71 3.78
CA PHE A 141 5.26 -14.59 2.82
C PHE A 141 4.74 -13.84 1.60
N PHE A 142 4.07 -12.70 1.78
CA PHE A 142 3.59 -11.86 0.67
C PHE A 142 4.76 -11.41 -0.22
N ASN A 143 5.82 -10.89 0.40
CA ASN A 143 7.02 -10.49 -0.32
C ASN A 143 7.65 -11.68 -1.06
N ALA A 144 7.75 -12.85 -0.44
CA ALA A 144 8.30 -14.03 -1.10
C ALA A 144 7.46 -14.48 -2.31
N VAL A 145 6.13 -14.53 -2.19
CA VAL A 145 5.25 -14.93 -3.31
C VAL A 145 5.37 -13.97 -4.50
N VAL A 146 5.55 -12.67 -4.24
CA VAL A 146 5.73 -11.66 -5.31
C VAL A 146 7.10 -11.78 -5.99
N GLN A 147 8.15 -12.09 -5.22
CA GLN A 147 9.53 -12.07 -5.73
C GLN A 147 10.01 -13.41 -6.31
N ARG A 148 9.42 -14.53 -5.90
CA ARG A 148 9.86 -15.87 -6.34
C ARG A 148 9.41 -16.18 -7.78
N PRO A 149 10.30 -16.67 -8.67
CA PRO A 149 9.93 -17.03 -10.02
C PRO A 149 8.88 -18.15 -10.14
N ASP A 150 8.88 -19.11 -9.21
CA ASP A 150 8.01 -20.29 -9.22
C ASP A 150 6.60 -20.05 -8.65
N THR A 151 6.34 -18.83 -8.16
CA THR A 151 5.05 -18.31 -7.72
C THR A 151 4.57 -17.12 -8.56
N MET A 152 5.22 -16.86 -9.71
CA MET A 152 4.77 -15.85 -10.65
C MET A 152 3.29 -16.05 -11.02
N TYR A 153 2.53 -14.96 -11.06
CA TYR A 153 1.08 -14.91 -11.30
C TYR A 153 0.16 -15.48 -10.21
N ILE A 154 0.70 -16.06 -9.13
CA ILE A 154 -0.13 -16.42 -7.97
C ILE A 154 -0.84 -15.17 -7.45
N GLN A 155 -2.15 -15.30 -7.26
CA GLN A 155 -2.97 -14.24 -6.70
C GLN A 155 -2.93 -14.33 -5.18
N LEU A 156 -2.57 -13.23 -4.53
CA LEU A 156 -2.68 -13.08 -3.07
C LEU A 156 -4.03 -12.46 -2.72
N PRO A 157 -4.66 -12.88 -1.60
CA PRO A 157 -5.88 -12.22 -1.14
C PRO A 157 -5.59 -10.77 -0.76
N PRO A 158 -6.56 -9.87 -0.91
CA PRO A 158 -6.38 -8.48 -0.51
C PRO A 158 -6.13 -8.39 0.99
N ILE A 159 -5.20 -7.51 1.40
CA ILE A 159 -4.80 -7.42 2.82
C ILE A 159 -5.96 -7.02 3.74
N TYR A 160 -7.02 -6.38 3.22
CA TYR A 160 -8.22 -6.05 4.00
C TYR A 160 -9.06 -7.27 4.39
N GLU A 161 -8.92 -8.41 3.69
CA GLU A 161 -9.54 -9.68 4.08
C GLU A 161 -8.66 -10.48 5.04
N LEU A 162 -7.34 -10.28 5.00
CA LEU A 162 -6.40 -10.94 5.92
C LEU A 162 -6.29 -10.24 7.27
N TYR A 163 -6.30 -8.91 7.26
CA TYR A 163 -6.12 -8.09 8.44
C TYR A 163 -7.19 -7.00 8.54
N PRO A 164 -8.47 -7.38 8.75
CA PRO A 164 -9.59 -6.43 8.76
C PRO A 164 -9.49 -5.37 9.88
N TYR A 165 -8.70 -5.63 10.93
CA TYR A 165 -8.39 -4.68 12.02
C TYR A 165 -7.77 -3.36 11.54
N GLY A 166 -7.07 -3.36 10.40
CA GLY A 166 -6.51 -2.15 9.78
C GLY A 166 -7.45 -1.45 8.80
N PHE A 167 -8.66 -1.96 8.59
CA PHE A 167 -9.57 -1.47 7.54
C PHE A 167 -10.95 -1.09 8.05
N PHE A 168 -11.42 -1.73 9.11
CA PHE A 168 -12.74 -1.52 9.67
C PHE A 168 -12.68 -1.02 11.10
N ASN A 169 -13.64 -0.15 11.44
CA ASN A 169 -13.80 0.34 12.80
C ASN A 169 -14.12 -0.80 13.76
N SER A 170 -13.69 -0.67 15.02
CA SER A 170 -13.88 -1.68 16.07
C SER A 170 -15.36 -2.11 16.24
N GLU A 171 -16.30 -1.20 16.02
CA GLU A 171 -17.74 -1.48 16.04
C GLU A 171 -18.14 -2.59 15.05
N ALA A 172 -17.63 -2.55 13.81
CA ALA A 172 -17.97 -3.55 12.79
C ALA A 172 -17.44 -4.93 13.18
N LEU A 173 -16.23 -5.00 13.73
CA LEU A 173 -15.64 -6.24 14.24
C LEU A 173 -16.36 -6.76 15.49
N GLN A 174 -16.85 -5.87 16.37
CA GLN A 174 -17.65 -6.27 17.52
C GLN A 174 -18.99 -6.86 17.08
N LYS A 175 -19.67 -6.25 16.09
CA LYS A 175 -20.87 -6.82 15.47
C LYS A 175 -20.59 -8.18 14.82
N ALA A 176 -19.42 -8.36 14.22
CA ALA A 176 -19.02 -9.62 13.61
C ALA A 176 -18.85 -10.73 14.66
N ASN A 177 -18.19 -10.43 15.77
CA ASN A 177 -18.09 -11.35 16.90
C ASN A 177 -19.47 -11.67 17.51
N HIS A 178 -20.36 -10.70 17.62
CA HIS A 178 -21.72 -10.93 18.10
C HIS A 178 -22.52 -11.82 17.14
N ALA A 179 -22.45 -11.57 15.83
CA ALA A 179 -23.11 -12.40 14.83
C ALA A 179 -22.60 -13.85 14.86
N LYS A 180 -21.28 -14.04 15.02
CA LYS A 180 -20.67 -15.36 15.24
C LYS A 180 -21.28 -16.09 16.46
N ILE A 181 -21.32 -15.43 17.62
CA ILE A 181 -21.73 -16.07 18.88
C ILE A 181 -23.23 -16.38 18.92
N PHE A 182 -24.05 -15.46 18.40
CA PHE A 182 -25.51 -15.52 18.59
C PHE A 182 -26.29 -15.87 17.32
N GLY A 183 -25.65 -15.94 16.16
CA GLY A 183 -26.28 -16.32 14.89
C GLY A 183 -27.34 -15.33 14.39
N LYS A 184 -27.33 -14.07 14.86
CA LYS A 184 -28.36 -13.06 14.56
C LYS A 184 -27.75 -11.85 13.89
N LEU A 185 -28.13 -11.61 12.63
CA LEU A 185 -28.21 -10.35 11.86
C LEU A 185 -28.46 -10.76 10.39
N ASP A 186 -29.64 -10.47 9.82
CA ASP A 186 -30.07 -10.75 8.43
C ASP A 186 -29.26 -11.85 7.69
N SER A 187 -29.53 -13.12 8.02
CA SER A 187 -28.84 -14.23 7.37
C SER A 187 -29.42 -14.50 5.99
N GLN A 188 -28.56 -14.48 4.97
CA GLN A 188 -28.88 -15.05 3.67
C GLN A 188 -28.22 -16.43 3.60
N LYS A 189 -29.04 -17.48 3.43
CA LYS A 189 -28.51 -18.81 3.11
C LYS A 189 -28.05 -18.80 1.66
N SER A 190 -26.75 -18.98 1.44
CA SER A 190 -26.16 -19.12 0.10
C SER A 190 -25.15 -20.27 0.12
N ALA A 191 -25.26 -21.18 -0.85
CA ALA A 191 -24.25 -22.20 -1.13
C ALA A 191 -23.79 -23.07 0.07
N GLY A 192 -24.69 -23.40 1.00
CA GLY A 192 -24.42 -24.36 2.08
C GLY A 192 -23.76 -23.78 3.35
N TYR A 193 -23.54 -22.47 3.40
CA TYR A 193 -23.06 -21.74 4.59
C TYR A 193 -23.96 -20.54 4.90
N ASP A 194 -23.96 -20.11 6.16
CA ASP A 194 -24.71 -18.91 6.58
C ASP A 194 -23.92 -17.65 6.24
N THR A 195 -24.52 -16.69 5.53
CA THR A 195 -23.88 -15.40 5.24
C THR A 195 -24.50 -14.31 6.10
N TYR A 196 -23.65 -13.59 6.84
CA TYR A 196 -24.03 -12.45 7.67
C TYR A 196 -23.43 -11.17 7.11
N ILE A 197 -24.26 -10.14 6.90
CA ILE A 197 -23.82 -8.86 6.35
C ILE A 197 -23.94 -7.77 7.42
N ILE A 198 -22.83 -7.09 7.69
CA ILE A 198 -22.71 -6.07 8.72
C ILE A 198 -22.52 -4.71 8.05
N PRO A 199 -23.47 -3.77 8.19
CA PRO A 199 -23.25 -2.41 7.77
C PRO A 199 -22.06 -1.79 8.52
N ALA A 200 -21.09 -1.27 7.77
CA ALA A 200 -19.87 -0.68 8.30
C ALA A 200 -19.73 0.79 7.82
N ASN A 201 -19.99 1.73 8.72
CA ASN A 201 -19.83 3.16 8.44
C ASN A 201 -18.37 3.59 8.52
N TYR A 202 -18.02 4.64 7.77
CA TYR A 202 -16.76 5.39 7.96
C TYR A 202 -16.73 6.08 9.34
N SER A 203 -15.54 6.39 9.85
CA SER A 203 -15.36 6.84 11.25
C SER A 203 -16.11 8.13 11.63
N GLY A 204 -16.42 8.97 10.63
CA GLY A 204 -17.13 10.25 10.83
C GLY A 204 -18.56 10.10 11.37
N TRP A 205 -19.11 8.88 11.38
CA TRP A 205 -20.41 8.57 11.98
C TRP A 205 -20.45 8.81 13.50
N TYR A 206 -19.38 8.43 14.23
CA TYR A 206 -19.29 8.64 15.68
C TYR A 206 -18.41 9.83 16.05
N ILE A 207 -17.32 10.05 15.31
CA ILE A 207 -16.36 11.12 15.61
C ILE A 207 -16.77 12.39 14.84
N ASN A 208 -17.79 13.07 15.35
CA ASN A 208 -18.29 14.32 14.79
C ASN A 208 -17.64 15.52 15.51
N HIS A 209 -16.50 15.99 15.01
CA HIS A 209 -15.88 17.25 15.47
C HIS A 209 -16.15 18.38 14.48
N GLU A 210 -17.14 19.24 14.74
CA GLU A 210 -17.70 20.21 13.76
C GLU A 210 -16.64 21.05 13.01
N TYR A 211 -15.52 21.35 13.66
CA TYR A 211 -14.44 22.16 13.12
C TYR A 211 -13.37 21.38 12.34
N ASP A 212 -13.42 20.04 12.33
CA ASP A 212 -12.50 19.24 11.54
C ASP A 212 -13.07 18.99 10.15
N ARG A 213 -12.61 19.78 9.17
CA ARG A 213 -13.09 19.66 7.78
C ARG A 213 -12.49 18.47 7.05
N GLU A 214 -11.37 17.89 7.51
CA GLU A 214 -10.72 16.75 6.84
C GLU A 214 -11.65 15.52 6.82
N ARG A 215 -12.53 15.40 7.82
CA ARG A 215 -13.51 14.30 7.93
C ARG A 215 -14.45 14.16 6.73
N GLN A 216 -14.68 15.25 5.98
CA GLN A 216 -15.52 15.23 4.78
C GLN A 216 -14.98 14.23 3.75
N LEU A 217 -13.69 13.91 3.83
CA LEU A 217 -12.99 13.00 2.95
C LEU A 217 -12.91 11.58 3.48
N ASN A 218 -13.54 11.22 4.60
CA ASN A 218 -13.41 9.88 5.18
C ASN A 218 -13.83 8.77 4.21
N TYR A 219 -14.82 9.01 3.35
CA TYR A 219 -15.19 8.02 2.32
C TYR A 219 -14.08 7.73 1.31
N PHE A 220 -13.14 8.68 1.14
CA PHE A 220 -11.98 8.54 0.29
C PHE A 220 -10.78 8.02 1.08
N THR A 221 -10.41 8.66 2.18
CA THR A 221 -9.20 8.35 2.97
C THR A 221 -9.29 7.02 3.70
N GLU A 222 -10.50 6.58 4.09
CA GLU A 222 -10.76 5.26 4.69
C GLU A 222 -11.21 4.21 3.66
N ASP A 223 -11.29 4.55 2.37
CA ASP A 223 -11.61 3.57 1.33
C ASP A 223 -10.63 2.40 1.37
N ILE A 224 -11.16 1.18 1.45
CA ILE A 224 -10.35 -0.03 1.54
C ILE A 224 -9.50 -0.23 0.28
N GLY A 225 -9.97 0.20 -0.89
CA GLY A 225 -9.25 0.11 -2.16
C GLY A 225 -8.13 1.13 -2.26
N LEU A 226 -8.34 2.36 -1.81
CA LEU A 226 -7.28 3.38 -1.76
C LEU A 226 -6.14 2.94 -0.81
N ASN A 227 -6.49 2.42 0.37
CA ASN A 227 -5.51 1.90 1.31
C ASN A 227 -4.82 0.62 0.81
N LEU A 228 -5.54 -0.25 0.08
CA LEU A 228 -4.96 -1.41 -0.60
C LEU A 228 -3.99 -0.98 -1.71
N TYR A 229 -4.34 0.04 -2.50
CA TYR A 229 -3.44 0.62 -3.50
C TYR A 229 -2.13 1.06 -2.86
N TYR A 230 -2.18 1.80 -1.75
CA TYR A 230 -0.98 2.30 -1.10
C TYR A 230 -0.14 1.18 -0.48
N PHE A 231 -0.78 0.13 0.05
CA PHE A 231 -0.10 -1.10 0.44
C PHE A 231 0.69 -1.68 -0.74
N TYR A 232 0.07 -1.92 -1.90
CA TYR A 232 0.77 -2.51 -3.05
C TYR A 232 1.83 -1.57 -3.64
N PHE A 233 1.56 -0.28 -3.72
CA PHE A 233 2.53 0.72 -4.17
C PHE A 233 3.82 0.68 -3.34
N ARG A 234 3.73 0.52 -2.01
CA ARG A 234 4.90 0.38 -1.14
C ARG A 234 5.50 -1.03 -1.13
N TYR A 235 4.70 -2.06 -1.40
CA TYR A 235 5.16 -3.46 -1.51
C TYR A 235 5.84 -3.79 -2.85
N GLN A 236 5.60 -3.00 -3.89
CA GLN A 236 6.22 -3.22 -5.19
C GLN A 236 7.74 -3.06 -5.13
N TYR A 237 8.23 -2.06 -4.39
CA TYR A 237 9.66 -1.80 -4.16
C TYR A 237 9.95 -1.53 -2.67
N PRO A 238 9.89 -2.54 -1.79
CA PRO A 238 10.00 -2.35 -0.35
C PRO A 238 11.34 -1.71 0.04
N PHE A 239 11.33 -0.63 0.83
CA PHE A 239 12.51 0.22 1.12
C PHE A 239 13.76 -0.53 1.65
N TRP A 240 13.60 -1.76 2.11
CA TRP A 240 14.66 -2.62 2.66
C TRP A 240 15.21 -3.67 1.67
N MET A 241 14.56 -3.90 0.53
CA MET A 241 15.02 -4.82 -0.53
C MET A 241 15.95 -4.10 -1.51
N LYS A 242 17.14 -4.66 -1.78
CA LYS A 242 18.13 -4.06 -2.68
C LYS A 242 17.71 -4.22 -4.14
N GLY A 243 17.61 -3.12 -4.89
CA GLY A 243 17.05 -3.14 -6.25
C GLY A 243 17.84 -4.01 -7.23
N GLU A 244 19.17 -4.03 -7.12
CA GLU A 244 20.05 -4.85 -7.97
C GLU A 244 19.84 -6.35 -7.75
N GLU A 245 19.71 -6.78 -6.49
CA GLU A 245 19.55 -8.20 -6.11
C GLU A 245 18.21 -8.76 -6.59
N PHE A 246 17.14 -7.97 -6.45
CA PHE A 246 15.77 -8.37 -6.82
C PHE A 246 15.33 -7.84 -8.19
N LYS A 247 16.27 -7.33 -9.00
CA LYS A 247 16.03 -6.86 -10.38
C LYS A 247 14.92 -5.80 -10.50
N PHE A 248 14.84 -4.89 -9.54
CA PHE A 248 13.93 -3.76 -9.61
C PHE A 248 14.32 -2.79 -10.74
N PRO A 249 13.39 -2.00 -11.27
CA PRO A 249 13.72 -0.99 -12.27
C PRO A 249 14.70 0.05 -11.73
N LYS A 250 15.55 0.57 -12.63
CA LYS A 250 16.59 1.56 -12.30
C LYS A 250 16.05 2.92 -11.83
N TYR A 251 14.74 3.13 -11.92
CA TYR A 251 14.03 4.38 -11.60
C TYR A 251 13.14 4.24 -10.34
N ARG A 252 13.44 3.31 -9.43
CA ARG A 252 12.72 3.08 -8.16
C ARG A 252 12.46 4.35 -7.34
N GLY A 253 13.47 5.19 -7.14
CA GLY A 253 13.33 6.43 -6.38
C GLY A 253 12.44 7.44 -7.11
N GLU A 254 12.47 7.43 -8.44
CA GLU A 254 11.55 8.23 -9.25
C GLU A 254 10.10 7.75 -9.08
N GLU A 255 9.85 6.43 -9.11
CA GLU A 255 8.52 5.86 -8.82
C GLU A 255 8.01 6.25 -7.44
N TYR A 256 8.88 6.23 -6.41
CA TYR A 256 8.52 6.67 -5.08
C TYR A 256 8.03 8.13 -5.10
N LEU A 257 8.78 9.07 -5.68
CA LEU A 257 8.38 10.47 -5.70
C LEU A 257 7.18 10.73 -6.63
N TYR A 258 7.18 10.14 -7.82
CA TYR A 258 6.12 10.33 -8.80
C TYR A 258 4.80 9.71 -8.35
N GLY A 259 4.81 8.50 -7.79
CA GLY A 259 3.62 7.85 -7.25
C GLY A 259 2.97 8.64 -6.11
N HIS A 260 3.76 9.19 -5.19
CA HIS A 260 3.24 10.09 -4.16
C HIS A 260 2.72 11.41 -4.74
N LYS A 261 3.37 11.98 -5.77
CA LYS A 261 2.85 13.17 -6.47
C LYS A 261 1.49 12.90 -7.10
N GLN A 262 1.31 11.75 -7.75
CA GLN A 262 0.04 11.36 -8.37
C GLN A 262 -1.05 11.17 -7.31
N LEU A 263 -0.74 10.48 -6.22
CA LEU A 263 -1.65 10.30 -5.08
C LEU A 263 -2.06 11.65 -4.46
N MET A 264 -1.11 12.56 -4.21
CA MET A 264 -1.38 13.89 -3.68
C MET A 264 -2.25 14.73 -4.61
N THR A 265 -2.09 14.55 -5.92
CA THR A 265 -2.92 15.23 -6.92
C THR A 265 -4.34 14.68 -6.91
N ARG A 266 -4.51 13.35 -6.89
CA ARG A 266 -5.81 12.71 -6.75
C ARG A 266 -6.53 13.13 -5.47
N TYR A 267 -5.81 13.23 -4.35
CA TYR A 267 -6.31 13.75 -3.09
C TYR A 267 -6.75 15.22 -3.20
N HIS A 268 -5.96 16.06 -3.88
CA HIS A 268 -6.31 17.45 -4.08
C HIS A 268 -7.63 17.63 -4.85
N LEU A 269 -7.91 16.79 -5.84
CA LEU A 269 -9.19 16.85 -6.56
C LEU A 269 -10.38 16.43 -5.69
N GLU A 270 -10.20 15.47 -4.76
CA GLU A 270 -11.24 15.19 -3.76
C GLU A 270 -11.46 16.39 -2.84
N ARG A 271 -10.39 17.03 -2.37
CA ARG A 271 -10.49 18.24 -1.55
C ARG A 271 -11.35 19.29 -2.23
N LEU A 272 -11.05 19.60 -3.49
CA LEU A 272 -11.81 20.58 -4.28
C LEU A 272 -13.28 20.19 -4.44
N SER A 273 -13.57 18.90 -4.68
CA SER A 273 -14.95 18.41 -4.83
C SER A 273 -15.76 18.51 -3.54
N ASN A 274 -15.10 18.64 -2.38
CA ASN A 274 -15.71 18.87 -1.07
C ASN A 274 -15.54 20.32 -0.57
N GLY A 275 -15.12 21.26 -1.44
CA GLY A 275 -14.94 22.66 -1.08
C GLY A 275 -13.80 22.91 -0.08
N LEU A 276 -12.79 22.03 -0.06
CA LEU A 276 -11.59 22.14 0.75
C LEU A 276 -10.44 22.74 -0.06
N GLU A 277 -9.69 23.63 0.59
CA GLU A 277 -8.53 24.28 -0.02
C GLU A 277 -7.34 23.32 -0.15
N LYS A 278 -6.22 23.83 -0.68
CA LYS A 278 -4.95 23.10 -0.75
C LYS A 278 -4.52 22.67 0.67
N VAL A 279 -3.86 21.52 0.77
CA VAL A 279 -3.27 21.04 2.03
C VAL A 279 -2.34 22.11 2.60
N GLU A 280 -2.45 22.44 3.87
CA GLU A 280 -1.64 23.46 4.53
C GLU A 280 -0.25 22.92 4.91
N ASP A 281 0.73 23.83 5.00
CA ASP A 281 2.05 23.51 5.53
C ASP A 281 2.02 23.35 7.06
N PHE A 282 3.10 22.81 7.61
CA PHE A 282 3.32 22.74 9.05
C PHE A 282 4.79 23.00 9.38
N ASP A 283 5.03 23.32 10.64
CA ASP A 283 6.33 23.67 11.20
C ASP A 283 6.57 22.80 12.44
N TRP A 284 7.71 22.13 12.49
CA TRP A 284 8.09 21.24 13.59
C TRP A 284 8.19 21.95 14.94
N SER A 285 8.38 23.28 14.94
CA SER A 285 8.45 24.11 16.16
C SER A 285 7.09 24.59 16.66
N LYS A 286 6.02 24.38 15.89
CA LYS A 286 4.66 24.86 16.20
C LYS A 286 3.72 23.72 16.56
N LYS A 287 2.52 24.07 17.04
CA LYS A 287 1.42 23.13 17.23
C LYS A 287 1.06 22.49 15.90
N PHE A 288 0.96 21.17 15.86
CA PHE A 288 0.47 20.42 14.73
C PHE A 288 -1.07 20.43 14.74
N TYR A 289 -1.66 21.10 13.76
CA TYR A 289 -3.11 21.35 13.73
C TYR A 289 -3.96 20.11 13.46
N PRO A 290 -3.67 19.24 12.47
CA PRO A 290 -4.56 18.13 12.13
C PRO A 290 -4.69 17.09 13.24
N GLY A 291 -5.93 16.90 13.70
CA GLY A 291 -6.28 15.76 14.54
C GLY A 291 -6.42 14.48 13.72
N TYR A 292 -6.37 13.34 14.41
CA TYR A 292 -6.75 12.04 13.87
C TYR A 292 -7.17 11.12 15.01
N TYR A 293 -8.38 10.56 14.90
CA TYR A 293 -9.03 9.79 15.97
C TYR A 293 -9.50 8.44 15.42
N PRO A 294 -8.56 7.53 15.11
CA PRO A 294 -8.91 6.20 14.62
C PRO A 294 -9.75 5.47 15.66
N THR A 295 -10.86 4.87 15.22
CA THR A 295 -11.73 3.99 16.03
C THR A 295 -11.41 2.51 15.80
N MET A 296 -10.21 2.22 15.29
CA MET A 296 -9.68 0.88 15.04
C MET A 296 -8.88 0.39 16.25
N ASN A 297 -8.90 -0.93 16.47
CA ASN A 297 -8.06 -1.62 17.45
C ASN A 297 -7.21 -2.67 16.73
N TYR A 298 -6.00 -2.89 17.22
CA TYR A 298 -5.22 -4.05 16.84
C TYR A 298 -5.91 -5.35 17.29
N HIS A 299 -5.55 -6.46 16.64
CA HIS A 299 -6.06 -7.80 16.95
C HIS A 299 -5.95 -8.22 18.44
N ASN A 300 -4.99 -7.68 19.19
CA ASN A 300 -4.83 -7.93 20.62
C ASN A 300 -5.62 -6.97 21.53
N GLY A 301 -6.49 -6.13 20.95
CA GLY A 301 -7.31 -5.15 21.67
C GLY A 301 -6.64 -3.80 21.95
N LEU A 302 -5.34 -3.63 21.61
CA LEU A 302 -4.67 -2.33 21.75
C LEU A 302 -5.31 -1.29 20.81
N PRO A 303 -5.74 -0.12 21.28
CA PRO A 303 -6.29 0.92 20.42
C PRO A 303 -5.21 1.55 19.55
N PHE A 304 -5.60 2.01 18.35
CA PHE A 304 -4.72 2.85 17.54
C PHE A 304 -4.46 4.19 18.24
N VAL A 305 -3.25 4.72 18.04
CA VAL A 305 -2.85 6.01 18.63
C VAL A 305 -3.72 7.13 18.05
N GLN A 306 -4.24 7.97 18.95
CA GLN A 306 -4.99 9.17 18.61
C GLN A 306 -4.12 10.40 18.75
N ARG A 307 -4.36 11.40 17.90
CA ARG A 307 -3.70 12.69 17.94
C ARG A 307 -4.76 13.79 18.00
N PRO A 308 -4.89 14.52 19.12
CA PRO A 308 -5.81 15.64 19.18
C PRO A 308 -5.47 16.78 18.23
N CYS A 309 -6.46 17.57 17.83
CA CYS A 309 -6.22 18.79 17.06
C CYS A 309 -5.33 19.77 17.84
N PHE A 310 -4.52 20.56 17.12
CA PHE A 310 -3.61 21.57 17.69
C PHE A 310 -2.63 21.03 18.75
N SER A 311 -2.19 19.79 18.60
CA SER A 311 -1.28 19.16 19.56
C SER A 311 0.14 19.71 19.44
N ILE A 312 0.82 19.87 20.58
CA ILE A 312 2.27 20.11 20.62
C ILE A 312 2.98 18.77 20.41
N PHE A 313 4.11 18.75 19.70
CA PHE A 313 4.91 17.54 19.59
C PHE A 313 5.43 17.12 20.98
N PRO A 314 5.29 15.85 21.39
CA PRO A 314 5.78 15.41 22.70
C PRO A 314 7.30 15.56 22.83
N TYR A 315 7.80 15.86 24.04
CA TYR A 315 9.24 16.11 24.29
C TYR A 315 10.15 14.96 23.84
N TYR A 316 9.69 13.71 23.95
CA TYR A 316 10.45 12.52 23.54
C TYR A 316 10.60 12.40 22.00
N LYS A 317 9.88 13.22 21.23
CA LYS A 317 10.04 13.35 19.76
C LYS A 317 11.07 14.41 19.35
N TYR A 318 11.54 15.27 20.25
CA TYR A 318 12.42 16.39 19.90
C TYR A 318 13.74 15.96 19.26
N LYS A 319 14.31 14.83 19.69
CA LYS A 319 15.51 14.26 19.07
C LYS A 319 15.29 13.96 17.57
N TYR A 320 14.15 13.36 17.23
CA TYR A 320 13.80 13.05 15.84
C TYR A 320 13.50 14.30 15.04
N ILE A 321 12.88 15.32 15.65
CA ILE A 321 12.65 16.61 14.99
C ILE A 321 13.98 17.28 14.61
N ARG A 322 14.97 17.24 15.52
CA ARG A 322 16.32 17.72 15.21
C ARG A 322 16.93 16.94 14.05
N ASP A 323 16.85 15.60 14.12
CA ASP A 323 17.39 14.74 13.06
C ASP A 323 16.73 15.04 11.70
N VAL A 324 15.40 15.20 11.65
CA VAL A 324 14.66 15.58 10.44
C VAL A 324 15.11 16.95 9.92
N ASN A 325 15.22 17.97 10.77
CA ASN A 325 15.69 19.29 10.33
C ASN A 325 17.09 19.23 9.69
N GLU A 326 17.99 18.41 10.23
CA GLU A 326 19.31 18.18 9.64
C GLU A 326 19.23 17.45 8.29
N MET A 327 18.41 16.40 8.19
CA MET A 327 18.18 15.67 6.94
C MET A 327 17.63 16.59 5.85
N GLU A 328 16.64 17.41 6.19
CA GLU A 328 16.04 18.38 5.26
C GLU A 328 17.03 19.44 4.80
N SER A 329 17.93 19.88 5.69
CA SER A 329 19.03 20.77 5.35
C SER A 329 20.00 20.11 4.35
N ARG A 330 20.41 18.86 4.60
CA ARG A 330 21.31 18.10 3.71
C ARG A 330 20.68 17.82 2.34
N ILE A 331 19.39 17.43 2.31
CA ILE A 331 18.64 17.20 1.07
C ILE A 331 18.53 18.50 0.27
N THR A 332 18.20 19.61 0.95
CA THR A 332 18.12 20.93 0.32
C THR A 332 19.47 21.35 -0.27
N GLY A 333 20.55 21.21 0.50
CA GLY A 333 21.91 21.51 0.03
C GLY A 333 22.33 20.67 -1.17
N ALA A 334 21.96 19.39 -1.20
CA ALA A 334 22.23 18.51 -2.33
C ALA A 334 21.49 18.95 -3.60
N ILE A 335 20.19 19.28 -3.49
CA ILE A 335 19.39 19.79 -4.60
C ILE A 335 19.91 21.14 -5.10
N ASP A 336 20.30 22.03 -4.18
CA ASP A 336 20.75 23.39 -4.53
C ASP A 336 22.12 23.40 -5.19
N SER A 337 23.03 22.56 -4.72
CA SER A 337 24.37 22.40 -5.32
C SER A 337 24.36 21.57 -6.61
N GLY A 338 23.32 20.76 -6.82
CA GLY A 338 23.29 19.75 -7.88
C GLY A 338 24.22 18.57 -7.61
N LEU A 339 24.69 18.40 -6.37
CA LEU A 339 25.67 17.38 -5.97
C LEU A 339 25.17 16.55 -4.79
N VAL A 340 25.29 15.23 -4.91
CA VAL A 340 25.06 14.27 -3.83
C VAL A 340 26.38 13.62 -3.42
N MET A 341 26.58 13.38 -2.13
CA MET A 341 27.76 12.69 -1.61
C MET A 341 27.45 11.20 -1.42
N ASP A 342 28.26 10.30 -1.99
CA ASP A 342 28.15 8.86 -1.73
C ASP A 342 28.86 8.44 -0.42
N LYS A 343 28.83 7.13 -0.13
CA LYS A 343 29.52 6.53 1.05
C LYS A 343 31.04 6.69 1.03
N ASN A 344 31.65 6.93 -0.13
CA ASN A 344 33.09 7.10 -0.30
C ASN A 344 33.49 8.59 -0.35
N ALA A 345 32.59 9.50 0.05
CA ALA A 345 32.76 10.95 -0.03
C ALA A 345 32.96 11.49 -1.47
N THR A 346 32.53 10.74 -2.48
CA THR A 346 32.54 11.18 -3.87
C THR A 346 31.28 12.01 -4.16
N LEU A 347 31.47 13.14 -4.84
CA LEU A 347 30.37 14.02 -5.25
C LEU A 347 29.83 13.59 -6.62
N ILE A 348 28.52 13.40 -6.70
CA ILE A 348 27.80 12.91 -7.88
C ILE A 348 26.84 13.99 -8.35
N ASN A 349 26.93 14.33 -9.63
CA ASN A 349 26.01 15.27 -10.26
C ASN A 349 24.61 14.65 -10.39
N ILE A 350 23.61 15.33 -9.85
CA ILE A 350 22.20 14.95 -9.95
C ILE A 350 21.41 15.78 -10.96
N HIS A 351 21.99 16.76 -11.64
CA HIS A 351 21.36 17.41 -12.80
C HIS A 351 21.52 16.55 -14.06
N THR A 352 21.04 15.32 -13.97
CA THR A 352 21.06 14.29 -15.00
C THR A 352 19.67 13.63 -15.08
N PRO A 353 19.34 12.92 -16.16
CA PRO A 353 18.06 12.19 -16.24
C PRO A 353 17.80 11.24 -15.05
N ASP A 354 18.85 10.67 -14.45
CA ASP A 354 18.76 9.74 -13.32
C ASP A 354 18.71 10.44 -11.95
N GLY A 355 18.94 11.75 -11.88
CA GLY A 355 19.09 12.44 -10.60
C GLY A 355 17.84 12.42 -9.72
N ILE A 356 16.64 12.36 -10.32
CA ILE A 356 15.40 12.23 -9.57
C ILE A 356 15.28 10.86 -8.89
N ASN A 357 15.82 9.80 -9.51
CA ASN A 357 15.89 8.48 -8.90
C ASN A 357 16.85 8.47 -7.70
N ILE A 358 18.02 9.11 -7.85
CA ILE A 358 18.98 9.28 -6.75
C ILE A 358 18.33 10.02 -5.57
N LEU A 359 17.67 11.15 -5.84
CA LEU A 359 16.97 11.91 -4.81
C LEU A 359 15.83 11.14 -4.16
N GLY A 360 15.05 10.39 -4.93
CA GLY A 360 13.98 9.56 -4.39
C GLY A 360 14.49 8.50 -3.42
N ASN A 361 15.60 7.83 -3.76
CA ASN A 361 16.24 6.86 -2.87
C ASN A 361 16.77 7.49 -1.58
N ILE A 362 17.35 8.70 -1.69
CA ILE A 362 17.82 9.49 -0.54
C ILE A 362 16.67 9.93 0.37
N ILE A 363 15.60 10.46 -0.20
CA ILE A 363 14.45 11.00 0.57
C ILE A 363 13.68 9.88 1.26
N GLU A 364 13.39 8.77 0.55
CA GLU A 364 12.80 7.59 1.16
C GLU A 364 13.75 6.97 2.20
N GLY A 365 15.06 7.08 1.96
CA GLY A 365 16.09 6.41 2.76
C GLY A 365 16.03 4.90 2.57
N ASN A 366 15.82 4.44 1.35
CA ASN A 366 15.84 3.01 1.03
C ASN A 366 17.28 2.48 0.94
N VAL A 367 17.43 1.16 0.88
CA VAL A 367 18.73 0.46 0.79
C VAL A 367 19.58 0.87 -0.42
N ASP A 368 18.95 1.38 -1.49
CA ASP A 368 19.65 1.90 -2.68
C ASP A 368 20.06 3.38 -2.52
N SER A 369 19.90 3.97 -1.32
CA SER A 369 20.38 5.30 -1.00
C SER A 369 21.90 5.38 -1.09
N TYR A 370 22.38 6.43 -1.76
CA TYR A 370 23.81 6.65 -2.03
C TYR A 370 24.64 6.83 -0.77
N ASN A 371 24.06 7.39 0.29
CA ASN A 371 24.70 7.53 1.59
C ASN A 371 23.64 7.64 2.71
N TYR A 372 23.08 6.49 3.10
CA TYR A 372 22.07 6.42 4.16
C TYR A 372 22.56 7.01 5.49
N ASP A 373 23.81 6.78 5.88
CA ASP A 373 24.35 7.26 7.16
C ASP A 373 24.43 8.80 7.20
N PHE A 374 24.64 9.43 6.05
CA PHE A 374 24.66 10.89 5.93
C PHE A 374 23.25 11.49 5.76
N TYR A 375 22.41 10.93 4.88
CA TYR A 375 21.12 11.54 4.54
C TYR A 375 19.93 11.02 5.37
N GLY A 376 20.03 9.84 5.97
CA GLY A 376 18.96 9.20 6.74
C GLY A 376 17.74 8.82 5.91
N SER A 377 16.58 8.79 6.57
CA SER A 377 15.27 8.54 5.95
C SER A 377 14.26 9.58 6.44
N LEU A 378 13.98 10.58 5.60
CA LEU A 378 13.01 11.62 5.93
C LEU A 378 11.60 11.02 6.11
N ASP A 379 11.20 10.08 5.25
CA ASP A 379 9.92 9.38 5.31
C ASP A 379 9.73 8.68 6.66
N TYR A 380 10.70 7.87 7.09
CA TYR A 380 10.65 7.11 8.33
C TYR A 380 10.56 8.01 9.57
N TYR A 381 11.47 8.98 9.70
CA TYR A 381 11.52 9.81 10.91
C TYR A 381 10.32 10.77 10.99
N ALA A 382 9.85 11.29 9.87
CA ALA A 382 8.66 12.13 9.87
C ALA A 382 7.39 11.36 10.28
N ARG A 383 7.22 10.12 9.81
CA ARG A 383 6.13 9.23 10.28
C ARG A 383 6.22 8.97 11.77
N LYS A 384 7.43 8.71 12.28
CA LYS A 384 7.68 8.49 13.71
C LYS A 384 7.33 9.70 14.58
N ILE A 385 7.50 10.92 14.07
CA ILE A 385 7.11 12.14 14.78
C ILE A 385 5.60 12.38 14.68
N LEU A 386 5.05 12.35 13.47
CA LEU A 386 3.65 12.69 13.18
C LEU A 386 2.65 11.63 13.68
N GLY A 387 3.11 10.41 13.92
CA GLY A 387 2.32 9.32 14.47
C GLY A 387 1.90 9.51 15.93
N TYR A 388 2.59 10.40 16.69
CA TYR A 388 2.32 10.66 18.11
C TYR A 388 2.35 9.43 19.03
N ASN A 389 2.83 8.30 18.53
CA ASN A 389 3.01 7.07 19.29
C ASN A 389 4.06 7.24 20.37
N MET A 390 3.89 6.51 21.48
CA MET A 390 4.87 6.48 22.55
C MET A 390 6.15 5.78 22.09
N GLU A 391 7.28 6.10 22.72
CA GLU A 391 8.47 5.26 22.54
C GLU A 391 8.16 3.84 23.02
N PRO A 392 8.59 2.80 22.27
CA PRO A 392 8.33 1.42 22.65
C PRO A 392 8.99 1.08 23.99
N ALA A 393 8.25 0.39 24.87
CA ALA A 393 8.73 0.03 26.21
C ALA A 393 9.83 -1.04 26.17
N THR A 394 9.71 -1.95 25.19
CA THR A 394 10.72 -2.94 24.81
C THR A 394 10.71 -3.05 23.28
N PRO A 395 11.70 -3.72 22.64
CA PRO A 395 11.69 -3.89 21.19
C PRO A 395 10.44 -4.54 20.59
N TYR A 396 9.60 -5.22 21.39
CA TYR A 396 8.37 -5.89 20.95
C TYR A 396 7.08 -5.29 21.54
N GLN A 397 7.18 -4.45 22.58
CA GLN A 397 6.02 -3.72 23.13
C GLN A 397 5.91 -2.36 22.46
N ILE A 398 5.36 -2.40 21.24
CA ILE A 398 5.21 -1.25 20.34
C ILE A 398 3.77 -0.73 20.35
N THR A 399 3.59 0.55 20.02
CA THR A 399 2.27 1.20 19.90
C THR A 399 2.16 1.93 18.57
N PRO A 400 2.12 1.23 17.43
CA PRO A 400 2.25 1.90 16.14
C PRO A 400 1.03 2.78 15.86
N SER A 401 1.28 3.92 15.22
CA SER A 401 0.25 4.80 14.68
C SER A 401 -0.25 4.32 13.31
N ALA A 402 -1.28 4.97 12.76
CA ALA A 402 -1.70 4.70 11.38
C ALA A 402 -0.60 5.00 10.34
N LEU A 403 0.34 5.89 10.66
CA LEU A 403 1.48 6.19 9.78
C LEU A 403 2.58 5.12 9.81
N GLU A 404 2.48 4.11 10.68
CA GLU A 404 3.45 3.02 10.80
C GLU A 404 2.90 1.70 10.23
N HIS A 405 1.89 1.79 9.35
CA HIS A 405 1.47 0.72 8.46
C HIS A 405 1.09 1.29 7.09
N TYR A 406 1.45 0.60 6.01
CA TYR A 406 1.01 1.05 4.68
C TYR A 406 -0.51 1.02 4.53
N SER A 407 -1.17 -0.02 5.03
CA SER A 407 -2.63 -0.20 4.93
C SER A 407 -3.48 0.83 5.68
N THR A 408 -2.90 1.64 6.58
CA THR A 408 -3.64 2.66 7.34
C THR A 408 -3.11 4.07 7.16
N SER A 409 -1.96 4.23 6.48
CA SER A 409 -1.30 5.53 6.33
C SER A 409 -2.18 6.60 5.70
N LEU A 410 -2.99 6.23 4.70
CA LEU A 410 -3.81 7.20 3.96
C LEU A 410 -5.01 7.72 4.72
N ARG A 411 -5.33 7.10 5.86
CA ARG A 411 -6.44 7.52 6.73
C ARG A 411 -6.09 8.76 7.55
N ASP A 412 -4.80 8.97 7.84
CA ASP A 412 -4.35 10.06 8.71
C ASP A 412 -4.08 11.34 7.88
N PRO A 413 -4.74 12.49 8.16
CA PRO A 413 -4.45 13.78 7.51
C PRO A 413 -2.98 14.21 7.55
N ALA A 414 -2.22 13.77 8.55
CA ALA A 414 -0.78 14.05 8.66
C ALA A 414 0.03 13.39 7.54
N PHE A 415 -0.44 12.29 6.95
CA PHE A 415 0.15 11.70 5.76
C PHE A 415 0.24 12.74 4.63
N TYR A 416 -0.87 13.39 4.32
CA TYR A 416 -0.94 14.32 3.19
C TYR A 416 -0.09 15.57 3.44
N ARG A 417 0.06 16.00 4.69
CA ARG A 417 0.97 17.09 5.06
C ARG A 417 2.44 16.69 4.94
N LEU A 418 2.79 15.48 5.37
CA LEU A 418 4.12 14.92 5.17
C LEU A 418 4.46 14.84 3.69
N TYR A 419 3.59 14.25 2.87
CA TYR A 419 3.88 14.09 1.45
C TYR A 419 3.82 15.40 0.68
N LYS A 420 3.04 16.40 1.10
CA LYS A 420 3.19 17.77 0.58
C LYS A 420 4.62 18.29 0.82
N ARG A 421 5.16 18.09 2.03
CA ARG A 421 6.52 18.50 2.40
C ARG A 421 7.60 17.70 1.65
N ILE A 422 7.40 16.40 1.40
CA ILE A 422 8.32 15.60 0.58
C ILE A 422 8.30 16.03 -0.89
N ILE A 423 7.11 16.23 -1.45
CA ILE A 423 6.93 16.63 -2.85
C ILE A 423 7.46 18.06 -3.12
N TYR A 424 7.64 18.89 -2.10
CA TYR A 424 8.40 20.13 -2.22
C TYR A 424 9.81 19.89 -2.77
N TYR A 425 10.53 18.86 -2.30
CA TYR A 425 11.88 18.53 -2.81
C TYR A 425 11.86 18.06 -4.25
N TYR A 426 10.83 17.29 -4.65
CA TYR A 426 10.62 16.90 -6.05
C TYR A 426 10.51 18.14 -6.95
N TYR A 427 9.66 19.11 -6.59
CA TYR A 427 9.50 20.31 -7.40
C TYR A 427 10.72 21.23 -7.33
N ARG A 428 11.38 21.35 -6.17
CA ARG A 428 12.63 22.10 -6.03
C ARG A 428 13.69 21.56 -6.99
N TYR A 429 13.79 20.24 -7.13
CA TYR A 429 14.68 19.64 -8.12
C TYR A 429 14.20 19.89 -9.57
N LYS A 430 12.91 19.64 -9.87
CA LYS A 430 12.39 19.75 -11.24
C LYS A 430 12.50 21.17 -11.83
N VAL A 431 12.40 22.23 -11.03
CA VAL A 431 12.59 23.62 -11.53
C VAL A 431 14.04 23.94 -11.91
N ARG A 432 15.01 23.09 -11.56
CA ARG A 432 16.42 23.22 -11.97
C ARG A 432 16.76 22.42 -13.22
N GLN A 433 15.81 21.63 -13.73
CA GLN A 433 15.97 20.87 -14.97
C GLN A 433 15.69 21.78 -16.16
N GLU A 434 16.32 21.48 -17.30
CA GLU A 434 16.04 22.20 -18.55
C GLU A 434 14.57 21.98 -18.97
N PRO A 435 13.79 23.05 -19.16
CA PRO A 435 12.43 22.93 -19.68
C PRO A 435 12.42 22.32 -21.07
N TYR A 436 11.35 21.58 -21.41
CA TYR A 436 11.17 21.09 -22.77
C TYR A 436 11.12 22.26 -23.76
N THR A 437 11.89 22.14 -24.84
CA THR A 437 11.86 23.10 -25.94
C THR A 437 10.59 22.90 -26.78
N LYS A 438 10.22 23.92 -27.56
CA LYS A 438 9.06 23.85 -28.46
C LYS A 438 9.13 22.62 -29.38
N ASP A 439 10.31 22.30 -29.91
CA ASP A 439 10.50 21.19 -30.85
C ASP A 439 10.44 19.81 -30.16
N MET A 440 10.61 19.75 -28.83
CA MET A 440 10.42 18.52 -28.05
C MET A 440 8.93 18.24 -27.78
N VAL A 441 8.08 19.26 -27.81
CA VAL A 441 6.65 19.16 -27.43
C VAL A 441 5.73 19.18 -28.66
N VAL A 442 6.05 20.02 -29.64
CA VAL A 442 5.24 20.15 -30.86
C VAL A 442 5.47 18.95 -31.75
N PHE A 443 4.38 18.34 -32.20
CA PHE A 443 4.39 17.26 -33.20
C PHE A 443 3.80 17.82 -34.51
N PRO A 444 4.60 18.39 -35.43
CA PRO A 444 4.07 19.22 -36.53
C PRO A 444 3.13 18.49 -37.49
N SER A 445 3.35 17.20 -37.72
CA SER A 445 2.57 16.37 -38.66
C SER A 445 1.34 15.70 -38.04
N LEU A 446 0.98 16.09 -36.81
CA LEU A 446 -0.18 15.59 -36.08
C LEU A 446 -0.93 16.72 -35.42
N LYS A 447 -2.24 16.77 -35.62
CA LYS A 447 -3.12 17.74 -34.98
C LYS A 447 -4.31 17.05 -34.34
N VAL A 448 -4.56 17.34 -33.07
CA VAL A 448 -5.82 16.97 -32.39
C VAL A 448 -6.87 18.00 -32.81
N GLU A 449 -7.84 17.58 -33.62
CA GLU A 449 -8.90 18.44 -34.16
C GLU A 449 -10.05 18.61 -33.16
N SER A 450 -10.37 17.56 -32.40
CA SER A 450 -11.40 17.63 -31.36
C SER A 450 -11.15 16.63 -30.24
N PHE A 451 -11.62 17.01 -29.05
CA PHE A 451 -11.63 16.18 -27.85
C PHE A 451 -12.99 16.35 -27.16
N ALA A 452 -13.75 15.28 -27.09
CA ALA A 452 -15.03 15.24 -26.39
C ALA A 452 -15.06 14.09 -25.37
N VAL A 453 -15.78 14.29 -24.28
CA VAL A 453 -15.89 13.34 -23.18
C VAL A 453 -17.37 13.12 -22.89
N ASP A 454 -17.77 11.86 -22.76
CA ASP A 454 -19.13 11.54 -22.31
C ASP A 454 -19.37 12.09 -20.89
N LYS A 455 -20.63 12.15 -20.46
CA LYS A 455 -20.97 12.67 -19.13
C LYS A 455 -20.26 11.88 -18.02
N LEU A 456 -19.41 12.56 -17.25
CA LEU A 456 -18.80 12.02 -16.05
C LEU A 456 -19.82 12.00 -14.90
N THR A 457 -20.07 10.84 -14.31
CA THR A 457 -21.04 10.68 -13.21
C THR A 457 -20.47 9.73 -12.16
N THR A 458 -20.30 10.23 -10.94
CA THR A 458 -19.95 9.43 -9.76
C THR A 458 -21.19 9.03 -8.98
N TYR A 459 -21.09 7.95 -8.21
CA TYR A 459 -22.12 7.46 -7.29
C TYR A 459 -21.48 6.62 -6.19
N PHE A 460 -22.24 6.28 -5.16
CA PHE A 460 -21.81 5.31 -4.15
C PHE A 460 -22.47 3.96 -4.41
N ASP A 461 -21.69 2.88 -4.29
CA ASP A 461 -22.17 1.50 -4.46
C ASP A 461 -21.83 0.65 -3.23
N GLN A 462 -22.65 -0.38 -2.96
CA GLN A 462 -22.40 -1.30 -1.86
C GLN A 462 -21.27 -2.27 -2.23
N PHE A 463 -20.31 -2.42 -1.33
CA PHE A 463 -19.21 -3.36 -1.47
C PHE A 463 -19.10 -4.21 -0.22
N ASP A 464 -19.00 -5.52 -0.40
CA ASP A 464 -18.93 -6.50 0.67
C ASP A 464 -17.52 -7.07 0.80
N THR A 465 -16.96 -7.04 2.01
CA THR A 465 -15.63 -7.55 2.33
C THR A 465 -15.73 -8.63 3.40
N SER A 466 -15.07 -9.78 3.19
CA SER A 466 -14.99 -10.83 4.22
C SER A 466 -14.23 -10.38 5.46
N LEU A 467 -14.76 -10.66 6.65
CA LEU A 467 -14.14 -10.41 7.94
C LEU A 467 -13.60 -11.67 8.62
N ASN A 468 -13.75 -12.85 7.99
CA ASN A 468 -13.53 -14.15 8.63
C ASN A 468 -12.12 -14.30 9.25
N ASN A 469 -11.05 -13.81 8.62
CA ASN A 469 -9.69 -13.90 9.22
C ASN A 469 -9.53 -13.05 10.49
N GLY A 470 -10.40 -12.08 10.73
CA GLY A 470 -10.45 -11.32 11.98
C GLY A 470 -11.28 -11.97 13.08
N LEU A 471 -11.80 -13.18 12.85
CA LEU A 471 -12.62 -13.92 13.80
C LEU A 471 -11.84 -15.12 14.33
N VAL A 472 -11.87 -15.28 15.64
CA VAL A 472 -11.39 -16.49 16.31
C VAL A 472 -12.46 -17.57 16.20
N VAL A 473 -12.11 -18.79 15.82
CA VAL A 473 -13.00 -19.95 15.66
C VAL A 473 -12.60 -21.10 16.59
N GLU A 474 -13.50 -22.02 16.91
CA GLU A 474 -13.25 -23.17 17.79
C GLU A 474 -12.93 -24.46 17.03
N SER A 475 -13.31 -24.54 15.75
CA SER A 475 -13.00 -25.70 14.89
C SER A 475 -12.98 -25.33 13.41
N GLN A 476 -12.32 -26.15 12.59
CA GLN A 476 -12.40 -26.01 11.13
C GLN A 476 -13.84 -26.07 10.60
N LYS A 477 -14.69 -26.96 11.16
CA LYS A 477 -16.10 -27.06 10.79
C LYS A 477 -16.84 -25.74 11.04
N GLU A 478 -16.51 -25.05 12.12
CA GLU A 478 -17.10 -23.75 12.43
C GLU A 478 -16.63 -22.68 11.43
N ALA A 479 -15.33 -22.63 11.12
CA ALA A 479 -14.77 -21.70 10.14
C ALA A 479 -15.47 -21.81 8.77
N GLU A 480 -15.79 -23.05 8.36
CA GLU A 480 -16.48 -23.36 7.10
C GLU A 480 -18.01 -23.16 7.15
N SER A 481 -18.60 -22.95 8.33
CA SER A 481 -20.06 -22.89 8.49
C SER A 481 -20.67 -21.53 8.15
N TYR A 482 -19.88 -20.46 8.17
CA TYR A 482 -20.38 -19.11 7.91
C TYR A 482 -19.38 -18.20 7.18
N ILE A 483 -19.92 -17.17 6.53
CA ILE A 483 -19.16 -16.03 6.02
C ILE A 483 -19.74 -14.74 6.62
N ILE A 484 -18.90 -13.97 7.30
CA ILE A 484 -19.30 -12.68 7.86
C ILE A 484 -18.65 -11.58 7.01
N LYS A 485 -19.46 -10.68 6.46
CA LYS A 485 -19.01 -9.60 5.59
C LYS A 485 -19.31 -8.23 6.17
N ALA A 486 -18.39 -7.29 6.02
CA ALA A 486 -18.67 -5.87 6.17
C ALA A 486 -19.19 -5.30 4.86
N ARG A 487 -20.28 -4.54 4.90
CA ARG A 487 -20.83 -3.81 3.76
C ARG A 487 -20.60 -2.31 3.92
N GLN A 488 -19.90 -1.71 2.97
CA GLN A 488 -19.62 -0.27 2.93
C GLN A 488 -20.10 0.34 1.62
N TYR A 489 -20.51 1.61 1.66
CA TYR A 489 -20.75 2.40 0.44
C TYR A 489 -19.43 3.00 -0.05
N ARG A 490 -18.99 2.62 -1.25
CA ARG A 490 -17.72 3.08 -1.83
C ARG A 490 -17.96 3.94 -3.07
N LEU A 491 -17.11 4.94 -3.26
CA LEU A 491 -17.18 5.83 -4.43
C LEU A 491 -16.92 5.03 -5.72
N ASN A 492 -17.76 5.24 -6.72
CA ASN A 492 -17.66 4.63 -8.04
C ASN A 492 -18.06 5.64 -9.14
N HIS A 493 -17.88 5.28 -10.40
CA HIS A 493 -18.29 6.09 -11.54
C HIS A 493 -18.90 5.25 -12.66
N LYS A 494 -19.77 5.86 -13.47
CA LYS A 494 -20.27 5.21 -14.69
C LYS A 494 -19.15 5.16 -15.73
N PRO A 495 -19.06 4.10 -16.56
CA PRO A 495 -18.17 4.10 -17.72
C PRO A 495 -18.46 5.29 -18.64
N PHE A 496 -17.41 5.85 -19.25
CA PHE A 496 -17.49 6.97 -20.17
C PHE A 496 -16.44 6.80 -21.28
N ASN A 497 -16.69 7.34 -22.46
CA ASN A 497 -15.74 7.32 -23.58
C ASN A 497 -15.09 8.69 -23.77
N LEU A 498 -13.89 8.64 -24.37
CA LEU A 498 -13.13 9.79 -24.83
C LEU A 498 -13.09 9.74 -26.36
N HIS A 499 -13.64 10.76 -27.00
CA HIS A 499 -13.71 10.86 -28.46
C HIS A 499 -12.64 11.84 -28.92
N ILE A 500 -11.58 11.31 -29.55
CA ILE A 500 -10.42 12.09 -30.00
C ILE A 500 -10.33 12.00 -31.52
N THR A 501 -10.47 13.14 -32.19
CA THR A 501 -10.25 13.23 -33.65
C THR A 501 -8.84 13.73 -33.90
N ILE A 502 -8.03 12.91 -34.56
CA ILE A 502 -6.63 13.23 -34.86
C ILE A 502 -6.45 13.25 -36.38
N ASN A 503 -5.96 14.38 -36.89
CA ASN A 503 -5.49 14.49 -38.26
C ASN A 503 -3.97 14.25 -38.29
N SER A 504 -3.50 13.42 -39.21
CA SER A 504 -2.07 13.16 -39.39
C SER A 504 -1.69 13.08 -40.85
N GLU A 505 -0.59 13.75 -41.20
CA GLU A 505 -0.10 13.82 -42.59
C GLU A 505 0.50 12.49 -43.07
N LYS A 506 0.94 11.62 -42.15
CA LYS A 506 1.59 10.34 -42.46
C LYS A 506 1.35 9.30 -41.37
N SER A 507 1.29 8.04 -41.77
CA SER A 507 1.19 6.91 -40.83
C SER A 507 2.36 6.90 -39.85
N THR A 508 2.09 7.13 -38.57
CA THR A 508 3.09 7.24 -37.51
C THR A 508 2.61 6.58 -36.23
N LYS A 509 3.51 5.91 -35.50
CA LYS A 509 3.22 5.40 -34.16
C LYS A 509 3.31 6.55 -33.15
N VAL A 510 2.26 6.74 -32.36
CA VAL A 510 2.18 7.82 -31.37
C VAL A 510 1.70 7.28 -30.03
N ALA A 511 2.10 7.96 -28.95
CA ALA A 511 1.56 7.72 -27.62
C ALA A 511 0.58 8.84 -27.27
N ILE A 512 -0.64 8.48 -26.88
CA ILE A 512 -1.65 9.44 -26.38
C ILE A 512 -1.58 9.41 -24.85
N ARG A 513 -1.38 10.56 -24.22
CA ARG A 513 -1.41 10.74 -22.77
C ARG A 513 -2.55 11.67 -22.41
N ILE A 514 -3.36 11.28 -21.44
CA ILE A 514 -4.56 12.01 -21.00
C ILE A 514 -4.41 12.25 -19.51
N PHE A 515 -4.65 13.49 -19.09
CA PHE A 515 -4.50 13.92 -17.70
C PHE A 515 -5.79 14.55 -17.21
N LEU A 516 -6.05 14.41 -15.91
CA LEU A 516 -7.14 15.12 -15.23
C LEU A 516 -6.55 16.11 -14.23
N GLY A 517 -7.07 17.33 -14.21
CA GLY A 517 -6.62 18.39 -13.32
C GLY A 517 -7.72 19.39 -12.99
N PRO A 518 -7.47 20.31 -12.05
CA PRO A 518 -8.46 21.26 -11.58
C PRO A 518 -8.67 22.39 -12.57
N LYS A 519 -9.94 22.81 -12.75
CA LYS A 519 -10.29 24.01 -13.52
C LYS A 519 -10.36 25.26 -12.63
N TYR A 520 -10.91 25.10 -11.44
CA TYR A 520 -11.10 26.15 -10.45
C TYR A 520 -10.49 25.75 -9.11
N ASP A 521 -10.14 26.72 -8.28
CA ASP A 521 -9.84 26.47 -6.87
C ASP A 521 -11.11 26.35 -6.02
N ALA A 522 -10.94 26.11 -4.72
CA ALA A 522 -12.03 25.96 -3.76
C ALA A 522 -12.88 27.25 -3.57
N LEU A 523 -12.38 28.40 -4.03
CA LEU A 523 -13.09 29.69 -4.03
C LEU A 523 -13.70 30.00 -5.41
N HIS A 524 -13.76 29.02 -6.31
CA HIS A 524 -14.27 29.12 -7.68
C HIS A 524 -13.50 30.10 -8.59
N ARG A 525 -12.23 30.39 -8.26
CA ARG A 525 -11.37 31.20 -9.12
C ARG A 525 -10.74 30.32 -10.19
N LEU A 526 -10.70 30.82 -11.43
CA LEU A 526 -10.10 30.12 -12.56
C LEU A 526 -8.60 29.94 -12.33
N LEU A 527 -8.09 28.72 -12.49
CA LEU A 527 -6.67 28.42 -12.33
C LEU A 527 -5.89 28.67 -13.63
N ASN A 528 -4.74 29.33 -13.52
CA ASN A 528 -3.76 29.38 -14.59
C ASN A 528 -3.05 28.01 -14.70
N PHE A 529 -3.00 27.45 -15.91
CA PHE A 529 -2.33 26.19 -16.18
C PHE A 529 -0.83 26.22 -15.84
N GLU A 530 -0.11 27.28 -16.20
CA GLU A 530 1.34 27.41 -16.00
C GLU A 530 1.73 27.32 -14.51
N GLU A 531 0.84 27.74 -13.61
CA GLU A 531 1.07 27.70 -12.17
C GLU A 531 0.55 26.41 -11.51
N ASN A 532 -0.35 25.69 -12.18
CA ASN A 532 -1.11 24.57 -11.62
C ASN A 532 -0.93 23.24 -12.38
N PHE A 533 -0.06 23.18 -13.39
CA PHE A 533 0.25 21.93 -14.12
C PHE A 533 0.69 20.79 -13.19
N LYS A 534 1.30 21.14 -12.04
CA LYS A 534 1.69 20.21 -10.98
C LYS A 534 0.54 19.45 -10.32
N TYR A 535 -0.70 19.89 -10.53
CA TYR A 535 -1.94 19.28 -10.03
C TYR A 535 -2.71 18.50 -11.12
N PHE A 536 -2.04 18.11 -12.19
CA PHE A 536 -2.58 17.18 -13.19
C PHE A 536 -2.01 15.80 -12.94
N TYR A 537 -2.84 14.76 -12.90
CA TYR A 537 -2.43 13.37 -12.73
C TYR A 537 -2.83 12.53 -13.92
#